data_AF-A0A3D5APC6-F1
#
_entry.id   AF-A0A3D5APC6-F1
#
_cell.length_a   1.000
_cell.length_b   1.000
_cell.length_c   1.000
_cell.angle_alpha   90.00
_cell.angle_beta   90.00
_cell.angle_gamma   90.00
#
_symmetry.space_group_name_H-M   'P 1'
#
loop_
_entity.id
_entity.type
_entity.pdbx_description
1 polymer ?
#
loop_
_entity_poly.entity_id
_entity_poly.type
_entity_poly.pdbx_seq_one_letter_code
_entity_poly.pdbx_strand_id
1 'polypeptide(L)'
;MTVEKLSVSLPDVVAVRARRAAERAGVPLSTWLAEAAEAAADLAEAHSAAEEYAARFGEPDPDELARIRAELAEAGVGKPESQEDVAARQAVLARLLGLSGERRAG
;
A
#
# COMPACT_ATOMS: atom_id res chain seq x y z
N MET A 1 6.60 4.54 -25.05
CA MET A 1 5.33 4.61 -24.30
C MET A 1 4.55 5.78 -24.84
N THR A 2 3.33 5.54 -25.30
CA THR A 2 2.43 6.58 -25.79
C THR A 2 1.78 7.25 -24.58
N VAL A 3 1.89 8.58 -24.47
CA VAL A 3 1.33 9.32 -23.34
C VAL A 3 0.09 10.06 -23.83
N GLU A 4 -1.07 9.72 -23.27
CA GLU A 4 -2.32 10.43 -23.53
C GLU A 4 -2.45 11.62 -22.57
N LYS A 5 -2.81 12.81 -23.09
CA LYS A 5 -3.04 13.98 -22.25
C LYS A 5 -4.45 13.94 -21.70
N LEU A 6 -4.55 13.79 -20.38
CA LEU A 6 -5.81 13.84 -19.64
C LEU A 6 -5.98 15.21 -18.96
N SER A 7 -7.12 15.85 -19.14
CA SER A 7 -7.52 17.03 -18.36
C SER A 7 -8.56 16.62 -17.33
N VAL A 8 -8.24 16.77 -16.04
CA VAL A 8 -9.10 16.33 -14.94
C VAL A 8 -9.32 17.48 -13.98
N SER A 9 -10.58 17.72 -13.62
CA SER A 9 -10.94 18.67 -12.57
C SER A 9 -10.92 17.95 -11.22
N LEU A 10 -10.16 18.47 -10.28
CA LEU A 10 -10.06 17.95 -8.92
C LEU A 10 -10.54 19.01 -7.93
N PRO A 11 -11.27 18.65 -6.86
CA PRO A 11 -11.51 19.57 -5.77
C PRO A 11 -10.20 20.10 -5.21
N ASP A 12 -10.14 21.39 -4.87
CA ASP A 12 -8.90 22.05 -4.41
C ASP A 12 -8.20 21.29 -3.27
N VAL A 13 -8.99 20.80 -2.30
CA VAL A 13 -8.47 20.01 -1.18
C VAL A 13 -7.75 18.74 -1.64
N VAL A 14 -8.25 18.09 -2.71
CA VAL A 14 -7.66 16.88 -3.28
C VAL A 14 -6.39 17.24 -4.05
N ALA A 15 -6.42 18.30 -4.87
CA ALA A 15 -5.25 18.75 -5.62
C ALA A 15 -4.09 19.14 -4.69
N VAL A 16 -4.36 19.82 -3.58
CA VAL A 16 -3.35 20.17 -2.55
C VAL A 16 -2.78 18.91 -1.89
N ARG A 17 -3.63 17.94 -1.55
CA ARG A 17 -3.18 16.67 -0.94
C ARG A 17 -2.30 15.86 -1.90
N ALA A 18 -2.68 15.78 -3.17
CA ALA A 18 -1.92 15.08 -4.19
C ALA A 18 -0.53 15.72 -4.40
N ARG A 19 -0.45 17.06 -4.49
CA ARG A 19 0.84 17.77 -4.58
C ARG A 19 1.75 17.45 -3.39
N ARG A 20 1.23 17.55 -2.17
CA ARG A 20 2.00 17.22 -0.96
C ARG A 20 2.45 15.75 -0.94
N ALA A 21 1.65 14.84 -1.48
CA ALA A 21 2.03 13.42 -1.56
C ALA A 21 3.15 13.20 -2.58
N ALA A 22 3.05 13.81 -3.76
CA ALA A 22 4.09 13.79 -4.78
C ALA A 22 5.41 14.41 -4.27
N GLU A 23 5.35 15.54 -3.57
CA GLU A 23 6.51 16.18 -2.93
C GLU A 23 7.18 15.25 -1.91
N ARG A 24 6.41 14.57 -1.05
CA ARG A 24 6.96 13.61 -0.08
C ARG A 24 7.59 12.39 -0.75
N ALA A 25 7.05 11.98 -1.88
CA ALA A 25 7.59 10.88 -2.69
C ALA A 25 8.78 11.32 -3.57
N GLY A 26 9.07 12.62 -3.67
CA GLY A 26 10.17 13.15 -4.47
C GLY A 26 9.94 13.07 -5.99
N VAL A 27 8.68 12.94 -6.42
CA VAL A 27 8.31 12.76 -7.85
C VAL A 27 7.40 13.88 -8.34
N PRO A 28 7.35 14.16 -9.66
CA PRO A 28 6.40 15.10 -10.23
C PRO A 28 4.94 14.69 -9.98
N LEU A 29 4.04 15.66 -9.82
CA LEU A 29 2.61 15.41 -9.58
C LEU A 29 1.98 14.49 -10.64
N SER A 30 2.34 14.66 -11.91
CA SER A 30 1.83 13.81 -12.99
C SER A 30 2.26 12.35 -12.86
N THR A 31 3.50 12.11 -12.43
CA THR A 31 4.03 10.76 -12.18
C THR A 31 3.30 10.12 -11.01
N TRP A 32 3.19 10.86 -9.89
CA TRP A 32 2.48 10.38 -8.72
C TRP A 32 1.00 10.07 -9.02
N LEU A 33 0.32 10.91 -9.81
CA LEU A 33 -1.07 10.68 -10.21
C LEU A 33 -1.20 9.48 -11.15
N ALA A 34 -0.23 9.24 -12.04
CA ALA A 34 -0.23 8.06 -12.90
C ALA A 34 -0.07 6.78 -12.08
N GLU A 35 0.89 6.74 -11.16
CA GLU A 35 1.10 5.61 -10.24
C GLU A 35 -0.12 5.36 -9.34
N ALA A 36 -0.74 6.44 -8.84
CA ALA A 36 -1.96 6.32 -8.03
C ALA A 36 -3.16 5.81 -8.85
N ALA A 37 -3.26 6.21 -10.12
CA ALA A 37 -4.31 5.73 -11.02
C ALA A 37 -4.10 4.25 -11.40
N GLU A 38 -2.86 3.83 -11.64
CA GLU A 38 -2.48 2.44 -11.88
C GLU A 38 -2.86 1.56 -10.68
N ALA A 39 -2.40 1.93 -9.48
CA ALA A 39 -2.73 1.18 -8.26
C ALA A 39 -4.23 1.11 -7.98
N ALA A 40 -4.98 2.18 -8.30
CA ALA A 40 -6.44 2.18 -8.15
C ALA A 40 -7.12 1.29 -9.19
N ALA A 41 -6.61 1.24 -10.43
CA ALA A 41 -7.12 0.36 -11.48
C ALA A 41 -6.88 -1.11 -11.14
N ASP A 42 -5.68 -1.47 -10.71
CA ASP A 42 -5.35 -2.84 -10.29
C ASP A 42 -6.26 -3.33 -9.17
N LEU A 43 -6.52 -2.48 -8.16
CA LEU A 43 -7.45 -2.82 -7.08
C LEU A 43 -8.89 -2.97 -7.56
N ALA A 44 -9.34 -2.12 -8.48
CA ALA A 44 -10.68 -2.21 -9.05
C ALA A 44 -10.84 -3.48 -9.89
N GLU A 45 -9.83 -3.86 -10.68
CA GLU A 45 -9.81 -5.11 -11.44
C GLU A 45 -9.80 -6.33 -10.51
N ALA A 46 -8.98 -6.30 -9.46
CA ALA A 46 -8.95 -7.38 -8.46
C ALA A 46 -10.31 -7.55 -7.76
N HIS A 47 -10.97 -6.45 -7.40
CA HIS A 47 -12.32 -6.50 -6.84
C HIS A 47 -13.34 -7.04 -7.84
N SER A 48 -13.33 -6.55 -9.08
CA SER A 48 -14.24 -7.04 -10.13
C SER A 48 -14.05 -8.54 -10.38
N ALA A 49 -12.81 -9.02 -10.44
CA ALA A 49 -12.50 -10.44 -10.61
C ALA A 49 -13.01 -11.26 -9.41
N ALA A 50 -12.88 -10.75 -8.18
CA ALA A 50 -13.42 -11.39 -6.99
C ALA A 50 -14.95 -11.45 -7.00
N GLU A 51 -15.62 -10.38 -7.42
CA GLU A 51 -17.09 -10.32 -7.57
C GLU A 51 -17.58 -11.29 -8.66
N GLU A 52 -16.92 -11.32 -9.82
CA GLU A 52 -17.21 -12.27 -10.90
C GLU A 52 -17.03 -13.72 -10.46
N TYR A 53 -15.95 -14.00 -9.73
CA TYR A 53 -15.72 -15.31 -9.15
C TYR A 53 -16.83 -15.70 -8.17
N ALA A 54 -17.18 -14.81 -7.23
CA ALA A 54 -18.24 -15.06 -6.26
C ALA A 54 -19.61 -15.24 -6.95
N ALA A 55 -19.90 -14.47 -7.99
CA ALA A 55 -21.13 -14.63 -8.77
C ALA A 55 -21.18 -15.97 -9.54
N ARG A 56 -20.02 -16.46 -10.01
CA ARG A 56 -19.93 -17.69 -10.79
C ARG A 56 -19.87 -18.96 -9.94
N PHE A 57 -19.20 -18.90 -8.80
CA PHE A 57 -18.88 -20.08 -7.99
C PHE A 57 -19.51 -20.04 -6.58
N GLY A 58 -20.12 -18.92 -6.18
CA GLY A 58 -20.58 -18.68 -4.80
C GLY A 58 -19.44 -18.17 -3.91
N GLU A 59 -19.77 -17.73 -2.69
CA GLU A 59 -18.74 -17.54 -1.67
C GLU A 59 -18.10 -18.90 -1.35
N PRO A 60 -16.75 -18.97 -1.26
CA PRO A 60 -16.09 -20.17 -0.78
C PRO A 60 -16.62 -20.54 0.59
N ASP A 61 -16.94 -21.82 0.76
CA ASP A 61 -17.44 -22.31 2.04
C ASP A 61 -16.38 -22.12 3.16
N PRO A 62 -16.76 -22.20 4.44
CA PRO A 62 -15.83 -21.99 5.54
C PRO A 62 -14.58 -22.89 5.51
N ASP A 63 -14.69 -24.11 4.97
CA ASP A 63 -13.58 -25.07 4.87
C ASP A 63 -12.65 -24.72 3.70
N GLU A 64 -13.20 -24.20 2.61
CA GLU A 64 -12.45 -23.65 1.47
C GLU A 64 -11.73 -22.35 1.86
N LEU A 65 -12.38 -21.44 2.58
CA LEU A 65 -11.73 -20.25 3.15
C LEU A 65 -10.60 -20.62 4.12
N ALA A 66 -10.77 -21.67 4.92
CA ALA A 66 -9.71 -22.15 5.81
C ALA A 66 -8.50 -22.67 5.03
N ARG A 67 -8.72 -23.39 3.92
CA ARG A 67 -7.65 -23.85 3.01
C ARG A 67 -6.93 -22.68 2.34
N ILE A 68 -7.67 -21.73 1.77
CA ILE A 68 -7.09 -20.53 1.14
C ILE A 68 -6.23 -19.74 2.14
N ARG A 69 -6.71 -19.56 3.38
CA ARG A 69 -5.93 -18.89 4.43
C ARG A 69 -4.66 -19.65 4.79
N ALA A 70 -4.71 -20.99 4.82
CA ALA A 70 -3.53 -21.82 5.09
C ALA A 70 -2.49 -21.69 3.96
N GLU A 71 -2.92 -21.71 2.69
CA GLU A 71 -2.05 -21.52 1.53
C GLU A 71 -1.40 -20.12 1.51
N LEU A 72 -2.17 -19.07 1.80
CA LEU A 72 -1.65 -17.71 1.93
C LEU A 72 -0.63 -17.58 3.06
N ALA A 73 -0.91 -18.22 4.21
CA ALA A 73 0.03 -18.25 5.32
C ALA A 73 1.32 -19.02 4.95
N GLU A 74 1.22 -20.15 4.25
CA GLU A 74 2.38 -20.89 3.75
C GLU A 74 3.23 -20.03 2.80
N ALA A 75 2.58 -19.32 1.88
CA ALA A 75 3.20 -18.34 0.97
C ALA A 75 3.77 -17.09 1.68
N GLY A 76 3.54 -16.95 2.99
CA GLY A 76 4.07 -15.86 3.81
C GLY A 76 3.25 -14.57 3.79
N VAL A 77 2.06 -14.59 3.18
CA VAL A 77 1.16 -13.45 3.12
C VAL A 77 0.46 -13.26 4.47
N GLY A 78 0.47 -12.03 5.00
CA GLY A 78 -0.26 -11.66 6.22
C GLY A 78 0.34 -12.21 7.54
N LYS A 79 1.52 -12.83 7.51
CA LYS A 79 2.23 -13.21 8.74
C LYS A 79 2.61 -11.94 9.50
N PRO A 80 2.23 -11.81 10.79
CA PRO A 80 2.73 -10.70 11.60
C PRO A 80 4.25 -10.81 11.68
N GLU A 81 4.95 -9.69 11.48
CA GLU A 81 6.39 -9.62 11.73
C GLU A 81 6.71 -10.09 13.15
N SER A 82 7.87 -10.73 13.31
CA SER A 82 8.31 -11.16 14.63
C SER A 82 8.50 -9.93 15.54
N GLN A 83 8.28 -10.11 16.85
CA GLN A 83 8.52 -9.03 17.81
C GLN A 83 9.98 -8.57 17.81
N GLU A 84 10.91 -9.47 17.49
CA GLU A 84 12.33 -9.18 17.34
C GLU A 84 12.60 -8.26 16.13
N ASP A 85 12.01 -8.56 14.98
CA ASP A 85 12.14 -7.72 13.77
C ASP A 85 11.51 -6.34 13.96
N VAL A 86 10.35 -6.29 14.64
CA VAL A 86 9.69 -5.04 15.00
C VAL A 86 10.59 -4.20 15.93
N ALA A 87 11.18 -4.82 16.96
CA ALA A 87 12.07 -4.14 17.90
C ALA A 87 13.36 -3.66 17.23
N ALA A 88 13.97 -4.48 16.36
CA ALA A 88 15.17 -4.12 15.61
C ALA A 88 14.92 -2.92 14.69
N ARG A 89 13.81 -2.92 13.94
CA ARG A 89 13.43 -1.79 13.10
C ARG A 89 13.14 -0.53 13.91
N GLN A 90 12.45 -0.66 15.04
CA GLN A 90 12.19 0.47 15.94
C GLN A 90 13.49 1.08 16.51
N ALA A 91 14.46 0.25 16.88
CA ALA A 91 15.77 0.71 17.34
C ALA A 91 16.54 1.44 16.23
N VAL A 92 16.53 0.91 15.00
CA VAL A 92 17.13 1.56 13.83
C VAL A 92 16.46 2.91 13.55
N LEU A 93 15.12 2.96 13.59
CA LEU A 93 14.36 4.18 13.40
C LEU A 93 14.67 5.23 14.49
N ALA A 94 14.76 4.82 15.76
CA ALA A 94 15.12 5.70 16.87
C ALA A 94 16.51 6.32 16.68
N ARG A 95 17.47 5.56 16.15
CA ARG A 95 18.81 6.06 15.80
C ARG A 95 18.77 7.09 14.67
N LEU A 96 18.04 6.80 13.60
CA LEU A 96 17.89 7.71 12.46
C LEU A 96 17.21 9.03 12.85
N LEU A 97 16.27 8.99 13.79
CA LEU A 97 15.57 10.17 14.30
C LEU A 97 16.31 10.89 15.43
N GLY A 98 17.49 10.41 15.85
CA GLY A 98 18.25 11.02 16.96
C GLY A 98 17.51 11.00 18.29
N LEU A 99 16.68 9.98 18.50
CA LEU A 99 15.89 9.71 19.71
C LEU A 99 16.55 8.67 20.62
N SER A 100 17.60 7.98 20.14
CA SER A 100 18.50 7.21 20.99
C SER A 100 19.26 8.18 21.91
N GLY A 101 19.25 7.92 23.23
CA GLY A 101 19.63 8.82 24.33
C GLY A 101 21.06 9.39 24.39
N GLU A 102 21.74 9.57 23.26
CA GLU A 102 23.08 10.15 23.13
C GLU A 102 23.08 11.66 22.82
N ARG A 103 21.99 12.38 23.12
CA ARG A 103 22.04 13.84 23.31
C ARG A 103 22.06 14.21 24.80
N ARG A 104 23.08 13.73 25.51
CA ARG A 104 23.57 14.34 26.75
C ARG A 104 25.09 14.27 26.81
N ALA A 105 25.73 15.28 26.24
CA ALA A 105 26.91 16.00 26.77
C ALA A 105 27.56 16.75 25.60
N GLY A 106 27.44 18.07 25.62
CA GLY A 106 27.97 18.99 24.61
C GLY A 106 27.23 20.31 24.70
#